data_AF-A0AAD6FLV9-F1
#
_entry.id   AF-A0AAD6FLV9-F1
#
_cell.length_a   1.000
_cell.length_b   1.000
_cell.length_c   1.000
_cell.angle_alpha   90.00
_cell.angle_beta   90.00
_cell.angle_gamma   90.00
#
_symmetry.space_group_name_H-M   'P 1'
#
loop_
_entity.id
_entity.type
_entity.pdbx_description
1 polymer ?
#
loop_
_entity_poly.entity_id
_entity_poly.type
_entity_poly.pdbx_seq_one_letter_code
_entity_poly.pdbx_strand_id
1 'polypeptide(L)'
;MTHCSDNEEQSDDGAERARNQKKRSKGEKRVSFPPDGQIVSGFAEHRDREAESSLTLTEVMEAYEQSCSRHQVQPREQVLQQLQ
;
A
#
# COMPACT_ATOMS: atom_id res chain seq x y z
N MET A 1 -9.82 -5.57 -60.45
CA MET A 1 -11.04 -4.74 -60.42
C MET A 1 -12.13 -5.63 -59.86
N THR A 2 -12.89 -5.14 -58.87
CA THR A 2 -13.88 -5.81 -57.97
C THR A 2 -13.28 -6.33 -56.63
N HIS A 3 -13.92 -6.21 -55.46
CA HIS A 3 -15.24 -5.70 -55.05
C HIS A 3 -15.21 -5.36 -53.54
N CYS A 4 -15.92 -4.32 -53.09
CA CYS A 4 -16.18 -4.03 -51.67
C CYS A 4 -17.36 -4.88 -51.19
N SER A 5 -17.27 -5.48 -50.00
CA SER A 5 -18.44 -6.05 -49.32
C SER A 5 -18.57 -5.43 -47.94
N ASP A 6 -19.52 -4.50 -47.89
CA ASP A 6 -20.14 -3.94 -46.70
C ASP A 6 -21.02 -5.01 -46.03
N ASN A 7 -20.95 -5.16 -44.71
CA ASN A 7 -21.95 -5.91 -43.95
C ASN A 7 -21.99 -5.40 -42.51
N GLU A 8 -22.73 -4.31 -42.31
CA GLU A 8 -23.26 -3.90 -41.02
C GLU A 8 -24.41 -4.83 -40.63
N GLU A 9 -24.34 -5.56 -39.50
CA GLU A 9 -25.54 -5.92 -38.69
C GLU A 9 -25.13 -6.20 -37.23
N GLN A 10 -25.34 -5.18 -36.42
CA GLN A 10 -25.96 -5.16 -35.08
C GLN A 10 -26.26 -6.51 -34.39
N SER A 11 -25.79 -6.71 -33.16
CA SER A 11 -26.48 -7.62 -32.24
C SER A 11 -26.31 -7.19 -30.77
N ASP A 12 -27.47 -7.24 -30.12
CA ASP A 12 -27.91 -6.64 -28.87
C ASP A 12 -27.43 -7.39 -27.62
N ASP A 13 -27.39 -6.65 -26.52
CA ASP A 13 -26.85 -6.97 -25.20
C ASP A 13 -27.58 -8.17 -24.55
N GLY A 14 -26.82 -9.14 -24.05
CA GLY A 14 -27.37 -10.36 -23.46
C GLY A 14 -26.39 -11.02 -22.52
N ALA A 15 -26.62 -10.82 -21.23
CA ALA A 15 -25.91 -11.40 -20.11
C ALA A 15 -25.74 -12.94 -20.18
N GLU A 16 -24.79 -13.40 -19.35
CA GLU A 16 -24.56 -14.77 -18.88
C GLU A 16 -23.47 -15.61 -19.58
N ARG A 17 -22.31 -15.63 -18.89
CA ARG A 17 -21.52 -16.82 -18.54
C ARG A 17 -21.21 -17.81 -19.67
N ALA A 18 -20.06 -17.63 -20.31
CA ALA A 18 -19.37 -18.71 -21.01
C ALA A 18 -18.05 -19.04 -20.32
N ARG A 19 -18.10 -20.08 -19.49
CA ARG A 19 -16.95 -20.82 -18.98
C ARG A 19 -16.01 -21.19 -20.13
N ASN A 20 -14.72 -20.98 -19.91
CA ASN A 20 -13.59 -21.74 -20.46
C ASN A 20 -13.61 -22.03 -21.97
N GLN A 21 -13.07 -21.12 -22.77
CA GLN A 21 -12.41 -21.53 -24.00
C GLN A 21 -11.00 -20.91 -24.06
N LYS A 22 -9.99 -21.74 -23.77
CA LYS A 22 -8.57 -21.44 -24.02
C LYS A 22 -8.35 -21.36 -25.54
N LYS A 23 -8.73 -20.24 -26.16
CA LYS A 23 -8.30 -19.92 -27.52
C LYS A 23 -6.87 -19.39 -27.42
N ARG A 24 -5.90 -20.25 -27.77
CA ARG A 24 -4.49 -19.87 -27.92
C ARG A 24 -4.34 -19.02 -29.19
N SER A 25 -4.83 -17.79 -29.17
CA SER A 25 -4.52 -16.82 -30.21
C SER A 25 -3.09 -16.34 -30.01
N LYS A 26 -2.23 -16.49 -31.03
CA LYS A 26 -1.04 -15.65 -31.20
C LYS A 26 -1.54 -14.21 -31.43
N GLY A 27 -2.01 -13.58 -30.36
CA GLY A 27 -2.52 -12.23 -30.35
C GLY A 27 -1.45 -11.32 -29.78
N GLU A 28 -1.27 -10.19 -30.45
CA GLU A 28 -0.52 -9.02 -29.98
C GLU A 28 -0.63 -8.85 -28.46
N LYS A 29 0.50 -8.67 -27.77
CA LYS A 29 0.52 -8.52 -26.31
C LYS A 29 -0.20 -7.23 -25.95
N ARG A 30 -1.49 -7.32 -25.65
CA ARG A 30 -2.27 -6.20 -25.13
C ARG A 30 -2.02 -6.09 -23.64
N VAL A 31 -1.60 -4.91 -23.21
CA VAL A 31 -1.48 -4.58 -21.78
C VAL A 31 -2.88 -4.22 -21.30
N SER A 32 -3.42 -5.04 -20.40
CA SER A 32 -4.65 -4.71 -19.66
C SER A 32 -4.26 -4.19 -18.28
N PHE A 33 -4.81 -3.04 -17.91
CA PHE A 33 -4.72 -2.56 -16.54
C PHE A 33 -5.63 -3.41 -15.63
N PRO A 34 -5.21 -3.67 -14.38
CA PRO A 34 -6.10 -4.28 -13.39
C PRO A 34 -7.32 -3.37 -13.15
N PRO A 35 -8.49 -3.94 -12.78
CA PRO A 35 -9.69 -3.15 -12.48
C PRO A 35 -9.45 -2.15 -11.34
N ASP A 36 -10.06 -0.98 -11.41
CA ASP A 36 -9.84 0.12 -10.44
C ASP A 36 -10.00 -0.33 -8.99
N GLY A 37 -11.04 -1.11 -8.67
CA GLY A 37 -11.26 -1.66 -7.33
C GLY A 37 -10.11 -2.53 -6.79
N GLN A 38 -9.31 -3.13 -7.68
CA GLN A 38 -8.11 -3.89 -7.33
C GLN A 38 -6.87 -2.99 -7.16
N ILE A 39 -6.84 -1.83 -7.83
CA ILE A 39 -5.79 -0.81 -7.68
C ILE A 39 -5.88 -0.16 -6.29
N VAL A 40 -7.10 0.10 -5.81
CA VAL A 40 -7.33 0.73 -4.49
C VAL A 40 -7.18 -0.24 -3.32
N SER A 41 -7.24 -1.55 -3.56
CA SER A 41 -7.15 -2.58 -2.51
C SER A 41 -5.72 -2.88 -2.04
N GLY A 42 -4.69 -2.41 -2.77
CA GLY A 42 -3.27 -2.68 -2.45
C GLY A 42 -2.51 -1.50 -1.82
N PHE A 43 -3.11 -0.32 -1.76
CA PHE A 43 -2.54 0.91 -1.20
C PHE A 43 -3.34 1.45 -0.01
N ALA A 44 -4.11 0.59 0.65
CA ALA A 44 -4.48 0.89 2.02
C ALA A 44 -3.19 0.80 2.85
N GLU A 45 -2.49 1.94 2.95
CA GLU A 45 -1.45 2.17 3.94
C GLU A 45 -1.94 1.53 5.24
N HIS A 46 -1.25 0.47 5.67
CA HIS A 46 -1.55 -0.16 6.94
C HIS A 46 -1.44 0.95 7.97
N ARG A 47 -2.58 1.40 8.49
CA ARG A 47 -2.65 2.22 9.70
C ARG A 47 -2.31 1.35 10.91
N ASP A 48 -1.29 0.49 10.81
CA ASP A 48 -0.51 0.03 11.95
C ASP A 48 0.33 1.25 12.34
N ARG A 49 -0.29 2.28 12.93
CA ARG A 49 -0.48 2.40 14.38
C ARG A 49 0.83 2.44 15.18
N GLU A 50 1.95 2.67 14.50
CA GLU A 50 3.13 3.27 15.14
C GLU A 50 3.00 4.80 15.29
N ALA A 51 1.83 5.36 14.95
CA ALA A 51 1.51 6.78 15.17
C ALA A 51 1.32 7.16 16.67
N GLU A 52 1.51 6.23 17.61
CA GLU A 52 1.26 6.43 19.05
C GLU A 52 2.48 6.18 19.96
N SER A 53 3.72 6.11 19.45
CA SER A 53 4.90 6.08 20.35
C SER A 53 5.46 7.48 20.63
N SER A 54 4.59 8.47 20.86
CA SER A 54 5.05 9.72 21.43
C SER A 54 5.53 9.44 22.86
N LEU A 55 6.85 9.39 23.06
CA LEU A 55 7.42 9.23 24.38
C LEU A 55 7.05 10.44 25.24
N THR A 56 6.59 10.16 26.44
CA THR A 56 6.38 11.18 27.46
C THR A 56 7.74 11.68 27.96
N LEU A 57 7.78 12.94 28.39
CA LEU A 57 8.98 13.51 28.98
C LEU A 57 9.50 12.67 30.16
N THR A 58 8.59 12.12 30.96
CA THR A 58 8.90 11.23 32.08
C THR A 58 9.60 9.96 31.61
N GLU A 59 9.12 9.31 30.55
CA GLU A 59 9.78 8.14 29.98
C GLU A 59 11.19 8.45 29.47
N VAL A 60 11.39 9.64 28.88
CA VAL A 60 12.72 10.10 28.45
C VAL A 60 13.66 10.29 29.65
N MET A 61 13.18 10.90 30.73
CA MET A 61 13.96 11.10 31.96
C MET A 61 14.33 9.75 32.61
N GLU A 62 13.37 8.84 32.76
CA GLU A 62 13.60 7.51 33.34
C GLU A 62 14.60 6.70 32.51
N ALA A 63 14.45 6.69 31.19
CA ALA A 63 15.38 6.00 30.30
C ALA A 63 16.81 6.55 30.41
N TYR A 64 16.94 7.86 30.57
CA TYR A 64 18.24 8.51 30.78
C TYR A 64 18.88 8.08 32.11
N GLU A 65 18.14 8.13 33.22
CA GLU A 65 18.63 7.71 34.54
C GLU A 65 19.00 6.21 34.59
N GLN A 66 18.18 5.35 33.98
CA GLN A 66 18.45 3.93 33.85
C GLN A 66 19.72 3.67 33.03
N SER A 67 19.93 4.43 31.95
CA SER A 67 21.14 4.34 31.15
C SER A 67 22.37 4.78 31.94
N CYS A 68 22.30 5.89 32.68
CA CYS A 68 23.37 6.32 33.57
C CYS A 68 23.72 5.25 34.61
N SER A 69 22.70 4.67 35.24
CA SER A 69 22.86 3.57 36.20
C SER A 69 23.54 2.34 35.58
N ARG A 70 23.11 1.94 34.36
CA ARG A 70 23.68 0.79 33.64
C ARG A 70 25.17 0.97 33.33
N HIS A 71 25.59 2.18 33.01
CA HIS A 71 26.99 2.50 32.72
C HIS A 71 27.77 2.98 33.96
N GLN A 72 27.13 3.00 35.14
CA GLN A 72 27.71 3.44 36.41
C GLN A 72 28.29 4.86 36.35
N VAL A 73 27.61 5.74 35.62
CA VAL A 73 27.96 7.16 35.51
C VAL A 73 26.92 8.02 36.20
N GLN A 74 27.35 9.17 36.74
CA GLN A 74 26.41 10.14 37.29
C GLN A 74 25.65 10.86 36.17
N PRO A 75 24.32 11.03 36.29
CA PRO A 75 23.53 11.85 35.37
C PRO A 75 24.04 13.29 35.34
N ARG A 76 23.99 13.94 34.17
CA ARG A 76 24.35 15.35 34.05
C ARG A 76 23.13 16.21 34.40
N GLU A 77 23.23 16.97 35.49
CA GLU A 77 22.16 17.85 35.96
C GLU A 77 21.70 18.85 34.88
N GLN A 78 22.62 19.36 34.06
CA GLN A 78 22.30 20.26 32.95
C GLN A 78 21.32 19.65 31.94
N VAL A 79 21.44 18.35 31.68
CA VAL A 79 20.55 17.64 30.74
C VAL A 79 19.17 17.49 31.37
N LEU A 80 19.10 17.17 32.67
CA LEU A 80 17.83 17.06 33.40
C LEU A 80 17.09 18.41 33.47
N GLN A 81 17.83 19.50 33.67
CA GLN A 81 17.25 20.85 33.71
C GLN A 81 16.70 21.29 32.35
N GLN A 82 17.32 20.87 31.23
CA GLN A 82 16.82 21.17 29.89
C GLN A 82 15.54 20.41 29.52
N LEU A 83 15.23 19.34 30.26
CA LEU A 83 14.04 18.54 30.08
C LEU A 83 12.88 19.01 30.98
N GLN A 84 13.09 19.97 31.90
CA GLN A 84 12.03 20.54 32.76
C GLN A 84 11.48 21.85 32.20
#